data_AF-A0A387G505-F1
#
_entry.id   AF-A0A387G505-F1
#
_cell.length_a   1.000
_cell.length_b   1.000
_cell.length_c   1.000
_cell.angle_alpha   90.00
_cell.angle_beta   90.00
_cell.angle_gamma   90.00
#
_symmetry.space_group_name_H-M   'P 1'
#
loop_
_entity.id
_entity.type
_entity.pdbx_description
1 polymer ?
#
loop_
_entity_poly.entity_id
_entity_poly.type
_entity_poly.pdbx_seq_one_letter_code
_entity_poly.pdbx_strand_id
1 'polypeptide(L)'
;MKKRFEIVGSSSSMISVPSFDADMPDHAVEYAASELLSHTARLLGICARPVVLFIIDDCDFFAATRQCRLPSKPVVCVSADNLRADVIAHEFVHALLPTNWLFLAEGFAGAMGCHIGNDCSHLLFESLTPNEAICHFWSGTPTLEDLIDARVGQPSLLSAERFIEPEGRMAHLLAASFCGFCLAEWPEIAVTLGNEIVSDCREFLARVTGTAIEDLFVQWEESLAICK
;
A
#
# COMPACT_ATOMS: atom_id res chain seq x y z
N MET A 1 -6.79 18.57 -12.84
CA MET A 1 -5.65 17.68 -13.19
C MET A 1 -4.44 18.54 -13.54
N LYS A 2 -3.36 18.46 -12.77
CA LYS A 2 -2.21 19.36 -12.87
C LYS A 2 -1.10 18.81 -13.78
N LYS A 3 -0.75 17.52 -13.64
CA LYS A 3 0.33 16.87 -14.42
C LYS A 3 0.02 15.39 -14.69
N ARG A 4 0.58 14.84 -15.78
CA ARG A 4 0.51 13.43 -16.18
C ARG A 4 1.89 12.95 -16.60
N PHE A 5 2.33 11.82 -16.09
CA PHE A 5 3.62 11.20 -16.40
C PHE A 5 3.46 9.72 -16.77
N GLU A 6 4.27 9.24 -17.72
CA GLU A 6 4.43 7.80 -17.95
C GLU A 6 5.70 7.33 -17.26
N ILE A 7 5.55 6.73 -16.08
CA ILE A 7 6.66 6.31 -15.25
C ILE A 7 7.07 4.90 -15.66
N VAL A 8 8.34 4.74 -16.01
CA VAL A 8 8.99 3.45 -16.22
C VAL A 8 10.03 3.30 -15.12
N GLY A 9 10.16 2.11 -14.54
CA GLY A 9 11.17 1.85 -13.51
C GLY A 9 12.58 2.15 -14.03
N SER A 10 13.37 2.83 -13.21
CA SER A 10 14.78 3.11 -13.47
C SER A 10 15.66 1.87 -13.27
N SER A 11 16.74 1.79 -14.05
CA SER A 11 17.83 0.80 -13.88
C SER A 11 18.89 1.23 -12.86
N SER A 12 18.71 2.38 -12.21
CA SER A 12 19.63 2.93 -11.20
C SER A 12 19.80 1.99 -10.01
N SER A 13 21.05 1.86 -9.56
CA SER A 13 21.41 1.14 -8.34
C SER A 13 21.41 2.04 -7.10
N MET A 14 21.18 3.36 -7.22
CA MET A 14 21.13 4.24 -6.05
C MET A 14 19.82 4.03 -5.28
N ILE A 15 19.95 3.89 -3.96
CA ILE A 15 18.85 3.66 -3.02
C ILE A 15 18.72 4.91 -2.16
N SER A 16 18.27 6.01 -2.75
CA SER A 16 17.83 7.17 -1.99
C SER A 16 16.34 7.34 -2.23
N VAL A 17 15.55 7.37 -1.16
CA VAL A 17 14.14 7.74 -1.24
C VAL A 17 14.08 9.19 -1.73
N PRO A 18 13.51 9.46 -2.92
CA PRO A 18 13.52 10.81 -3.47
C PRO A 18 12.51 11.68 -2.74
N SER A 19 12.85 12.96 -2.54
CA SER A 19 11.93 13.99 -2.09
C SER A 19 11.15 14.55 -3.28
N PHE A 20 9.86 14.80 -3.12
CA PHE A 20 9.07 15.54 -4.09
C PHE A 20 8.72 16.93 -3.53
N ASP A 21 8.79 17.92 -4.40
CA ASP A 21 8.39 19.31 -4.12
C ASP A 21 7.45 19.76 -5.25
N ALA A 22 6.41 20.53 -4.90
CA ALA A 22 5.40 21.04 -5.83
C ALA A 22 6.01 21.90 -6.94
N ASP A 23 7.16 22.55 -6.67
CA ASP A 23 7.88 23.40 -7.62
C ASP A 23 8.92 22.64 -8.45
N MET A 24 9.03 21.31 -8.28
CA MET A 24 9.95 20.52 -9.10
C MET A 24 9.59 20.60 -10.59
N PRO A 25 10.60 20.77 -11.46
CA PRO A 25 10.38 20.69 -12.89
C PRO A 25 9.98 19.26 -13.28
N ASP A 26 9.17 19.14 -14.33
CA ASP A 26 8.52 17.87 -14.71
C ASP A 26 9.49 16.69 -14.87
N HIS A 27 10.66 16.93 -15.47
CA HIS A 27 11.70 15.90 -15.62
C HIS A 27 12.26 15.39 -14.28
N ALA A 28 12.32 16.26 -13.26
CA ALA A 28 12.79 15.86 -11.93
C ALA A 28 11.72 15.06 -11.19
N VAL A 29 10.44 15.41 -11.36
CA VAL A 29 9.30 14.62 -10.84
C VAL A 29 9.28 13.23 -11.48
N GLU A 30 9.44 13.16 -12.80
CA GLU A 30 9.47 11.90 -13.55
C GLU A 30 10.64 11.01 -13.09
N TYR A 31 11.84 11.58 -12.95
CA TYR A 31 13.01 10.86 -12.44
C TYR A 31 12.79 10.36 -11.00
N ALA A 32 12.32 11.22 -10.09
CA ALA A 32 12.03 10.84 -8.72
C ALA A 32 10.98 9.72 -8.63
N ALA A 33 9.88 9.84 -9.39
CA ALA A 33 8.85 8.80 -9.45
C ALA A 33 9.39 7.48 -10.02
N SER A 34 10.28 7.53 -11.02
CA SER A 34 10.94 6.37 -11.61
C SER A 34 11.86 5.63 -10.63
N GLU A 35 12.69 6.37 -9.87
CA GLU A 35 13.53 5.79 -8.81
C GLU A 35 12.67 5.17 -7.71
N LEU A 36 11.62 5.87 -7.27
CA LEU A 36 10.71 5.39 -6.23
C LEU A 36 9.97 4.12 -6.66
N LEU A 37 9.41 4.09 -7.88
CA LEU A 37 8.76 2.90 -8.43
C LEU A 37 9.71 1.68 -8.45
N SER A 38 10.95 1.89 -8.90
CA SER A 38 11.98 0.83 -8.90
C SER A 38 12.34 0.38 -7.48
N HIS A 39 12.43 1.30 -6.54
CA HIS A 39 12.71 0.98 -5.14
C HIS A 39 11.58 0.17 -4.51
N THR A 40 10.33 0.61 -4.68
CA THR A 40 9.12 -0.09 -4.21
C THR A 40 9.05 -1.50 -4.81
N ALA A 41 9.23 -1.65 -6.13
CA ALA A 41 9.21 -2.95 -6.78
C ALA A 41 10.31 -3.89 -6.26
N ARG A 42 11.51 -3.36 -6.00
CA ARG A 42 12.64 -4.13 -5.45
C ARG A 42 12.36 -4.62 -4.03
N LEU A 43 11.77 -3.79 -3.18
CA LEU A 43 11.37 -4.17 -1.83
C LEU A 43 10.28 -5.26 -1.84
N LEU A 44 9.42 -5.25 -2.84
CA LEU A 44 8.41 -6.28 -3.09
C LEU A 44 8.97 -7.54 -3.81
N GLY A 45 10.24 -7.55 -4.20
CA GLY A 45 10.84 -8.68 -4.94
C GLY A 45 10.30 -8.87 -6.36
N ILE A 46 9.64 -7.86 -6.95
CA ILE A 46 9.02 -7.93 -8.28
C ILE A 46 9.71 -7.02 -9.28
N CYS A 47 9.46 -7.26 -10.57
CA CYS A 47 9.88 -6.35 -11.62
C CYS A 47 8.96 -5.12 -11.66
N ALA A 48 9.56 -3.92 -11.68
CA ALA A 48 8.81 -2.71 -11.96
C ALA A 48 8.14 -2.82 -13.35
N ARG A 49 6.86 -2.42 -13.42
CA ARG A 49 6.11 -2.31 -14.68
C ARG A 49 5.75 -0.84 -14.93
N PRO A 50 5.56 -0.41 -16.20
CA PRO A 50 5.18 0.97 -16.47
C PRO A 50 3.85 1.34 -15.81
N VAL A 51 3.81 2.51 -15.16
CA VAL A 51 2.63 3.08 -14.48
C VAL A 51 2.39 4.48 -15.03
N VAL A 52 1.12 4.88 -15.15
CA VAL A 52 0.77 6.27 -15.45
C VAL A 52 0.48 6.99 -14.14
N LEU A 53 1.28 8.01 -13.82
CA LEU A 53 1.11 8.84 -12.63
C LEU A 53 0.37 10.14 -12.99
N PHE A 54 -0.76 10.37 -12.35
CA PHE A 54 -1.48 11.65 -12.38
C PHE A 54 -1.29 12.39 -11.06
N ILE A 55 -0.87 13.65 -11.17
CA ILE A 55 -0.86 14.59 -10.05
C ILE A 55 -2.06 15.53 -10.25
N ILE A 56 -2.98 15.51 -9.30
CA ILE A 56 -4.30 16.14 -9.41
C ILE A 56 -4.46 17.11 -8.24
N ASP A 57 -5.02 18.30 -8.48
CA ASP A 57 -5.37 19.23 -7.41
C ASP A 57 -6.52 18.67 -6.56
N ASP A 58 -6.50 18.89 -5.24
CA ASP A 58 -7.38 18.22 -4.26
C ASP A 58 -8.88 18.27 -4.59
N CYS A 59 -9.35 19.38 -5.15
CA CYS A 59 -10.76 19.56 -5.53
C CYS A 59 -11.22 18.65 -6.69
N ASP A 60 -10.28 18.18 -7.53
CA ASP A 60 -10.55 17.28 -8.65
C ASP A 60 -10.25 15.80 -8.32
N PHE A 61 -9.50 15.53 -7.24
CA PHE A 61 -8.95 14.20 -6.93
C PHE A 61 -10.04 13.13 -6.76
N PHE A 62 -11.02 13.36 -5.90
CA PHE A 62 -12.11 12.40 -5.64
C PHE A 62 -13.05 12.19 -6.83
N ALA A 63 -13.17 13.19 -7.71
CA ALA A 63 -13.95 13.08 -8.93
C ALA A 63 -13.21 12.25 -10.00
N ALA A 64 -11.88 12.37 -10.06
CA ALA A 64 -11.03 11.69 -11.03
C ALA A 64 -10.75 10.21 -10.69
N THR A 65 -10.61 9.86 -9.40
CA THR A 65 -10.40 8.47 -8.97
C THR A 65 -11.58 7.55 -9.31
N ARG A 66 -12.81 8.09 -9.37
CA ARG A 66 -14.02 7.36 -9.81
C ARG A 66 -14.09 7.09 -11.31
N GLN A 67 -13.27 7.75 -12.14
CA GLN A 67 -13.34 7.68 -13.61
C GLN A 67 -12.23 6.84 -14.26
N CYS A 68 -11.34 6.22 -13.48
CA CYS A 68 -10.27 5.38 -14.01
C CYS A 68 -10.82 4.03 -14.53
N ARG A 69 -11.34 4.05 -15.77
CA ARG A 69 -11.54 2.84 -16.57
C ARG A 69 -10.20 2.18 -16.81
N LEU A 70 -10.07 0.91 -16.47
CA LEU A 70 -8.87 0.06 -16.61
C LEU A 70 -8.15 0.31 -17.95
N PRO A 71 -7.06 1.08 -17.97
CA PRO A 71 -6.25 1.22 -19.18
C PRO A 71 -5.36 -0.02 -19.34
N SER A 72 -4.75 -0.18 -20.51
CA SER A 72 -3.71 -1.19 -20.76
C SER A 72 -2.46 -1.02 -19.88
N LYS A 73 -2.37 0.07 -19.12
CA LYS A 73 -1.33 0.38 -18.12
C LYS A 73 -2.00 0.75 -16.79
N PRO A 74 -1.48 0.30 -15.64
CA PRO A 74 -1.95 0.75 -14.33
C PRO A 74 -1.88 2.28 -14.20
N VAL A 75 -2.88 2.86 -13.55
CA VAL A 75 -2.96 4.30 -13.28
C VAL A 75 -2.89 4.53 -11.78
N VAL A 76 -2.05 5.48 -11.39
CA VAL A 76 -1.93 6.00 -10.04
C VAL A 76 -2.30 7.47 -10.05
N CYS A 77 -3.12 7.89 -9.09
CA CYS A 77 -3.50 9.27 -8.89
C CYS A 77 -3.02 9.70 -7.50
N VAL A 78 -2.34 10.84 -7.42
CA VAL A 78 -1.93 11.46 -6.15
C VAL A 78 -2.35 12.92 -6.12
N SER A 79 -2.60 13.43 -4.92
CA SER A 79 -2.88 14.85 -4.71
C SER A 79 -1.61 15.69 -4.91
N ALA A 80 -1.75 16.84 -5.57
CA ALA A 80 -0.70 17.84 -5.68
C ALA A 80 -0.29 18.43 -4.31
N ASP A 81 -1.18 18.36 -3.32
CA ASP A 81 -0.95 18.87 -1.96
C ASP A 81 -0.30 17.83 -1.05
N ASN A 82 -0.17 16.58 -1.52
CA ASN A 82 0.40 15.47 -0.75
C ASN A 82 1.33 14.59 -1.61
N LEU A 83 2.45 15.16 -2.04
CA LEU A 83 3.47 14.47 -2.85
C LEU A 83 4.51 13.71 -2.02
N ARG A 84 4.18 13.28 -0.81
CA ARG A 84 5.15 12.57 0.01
C ARG A 84 5.53 11.22 -0.61
N ALA A 85 6.79 10.82 -0.44
CA ALA A 85 7.31 9.59 -1.06
C ALA A 85 6.61 8.32 -0.57
N ASP A 86 6.21 8.27 0.69
CA ASP A 86 5.44 7.17 1.26
C ASP A 86 4.03 7.06 0.69
N VAL A 87 3.36 8.18 0.48
CA VAL A 87 2.04 8.24 -0.18
C VAL A 87 2.14 7.78 -1.64
N ILE A 88 3.13 8.28 -2.38
CA ILE A 88 3.33 7.86 -3.78
C ILE A 88 3.69 6.37 -3.85
N ALA A 89 4.52 5.89 -2.93
CA ALA A 89 4.88 4.48 -2.87
C ALA A 89 3.69 3.58 -2.54
N HIS A 90 2.85 3.97 -1.57
CA HIS A 90 1.59 3.31 -1.26
C HIS A 90 0.76 3.11 -2.54
N GLU A 91 0.56 4.18 -3.31
CA GLU A 91 -0.20 4.10 -4.56
C GLU A 91 0.50 3.26 -5.65
N PHE A 92 1.83 3.29 -5.72
CA PHE A 92 2.57 2.38 -6.60
C PHE A 92 2.35 0.91 -6.25
N VAL A 93 2.16 0.56 -4.97
CA VAL A 93 1.84 -0.82 -4.61
C VAL A 93 0.52 -1.27 -5.22
N HIS A 94 -0.54 -0.45 -5.19
CA HIS A 94 -1.81 -0.78 -5.87
C HIS A 94 -1.60 -1.04 -7.36
N ALA A 95 -0.71 -0.27 -7.99
CA ALA A 95 -0.35 -0.44 -9.38
C ALA A 95 0.63 -1.59 -9.64
N LEU A 96 1.29 -2.17 -8.64
CA LEU A 96 2.24 -3.27 -8.77
C LEU A 96 1.62 -4.62 -8.38
N LEU A 97 0.76 -4.64 -7.37
CA LEU A 97 0.10 -5.81 -6.79
C LEU A 97 -1.43 -5.69 -6.95
N PRO A 98 -1.96 -5.88 -8.17
CA PRO A 98 -3.37 -5.63 -8.44
C PRO A 98 -4.22 -6.72 -7.79
N THR A 99 -5.12 -6.33 -6.88
CA THR A 99 -6.05 -7.25 -6.23
C THR A 99 -7.38 -6.56 -5.95
N ASN A 100 -8.46 -7.34 -5.96
CA ASN A 100 -9.79 -6.87 -5.55
C ASN A 100 -10.07 -7.10 -4.06
N TRP A 101 -9.09 -7.62 -3.31
CA TRP A 101 -9.18 -7.81 -1.87
C TRP A 101 -8.64 -6.58 -1.18
N LEU A 102 -9.53 -5.88 -0.46
CA LEU A 102 -9.15 -4.64 0.20
C LEU A 102 -8.06 -4.90 1.23
N PHE A 103 -8.18 -6.00 1.97
CA PHE A 103 -7.19 -6.41 2.97
C PHE A 103 -5.78 -6.51 2.38
N LEU A 104 -5.62 -7.21 1.26
CA LEU A 104 -4.32 -7.35 0.60
C LEU A 104 -3.88 -6.04 -0.05
N ALA A 105 -4.78 -5.34 -0.75
CA ALA A 105 -4.45 -4.08 -1.44
C ALA A 105 -3.90 -3.03 -0.47
N GLU A 106 -4.66 -2.73 0.58
CA GLU A 106 -4.32 -1.71 1.56
C GLU A 106 -3.25 -2.20 2.53
N GLY A 107 -3.21 -3.50 2.82
CA GLY A 107 -2.19 -4.09 3.68
C GLY A 107 -0.79 -3.97 3.08
N PHE A 108 -0.57 -4.46 1.86
CA PHE A 108 0.75 -4.31 1.23
C PHE A 108 1.10 -2.84 0.96
N ALA A 109 0.12 -2.03 0.54
CA ALA A 109 0.35 -0.61 0.26
C ALA A 109 0.71 0.18 1.53
N GLY A 110 -0.03 -0.05 2.63
CA GLY A 110 0.24 0.55 3.93
C GLY A 110 1.58 0.10 4.52
N ALA A 111 1.88 -1.20 4.47
CA ALA A 111 3.17 -1.73 4.93
C ALA A 111 4.35 -1.08 4.23
N MET A 112 4.26 -0.98 2.90
CA MET A 112 5.32 -0.42 2.06
C MET A 112 5.44 1.09 2.21
N GLY A 113 4.31 1.80 2.28
CA GLY A 113 4.28 3.23 2.60
C GLY A 113 4.97 3.50 3.94
N CYS A 114 4.67 2.73 4.98
CA CYS A 114 5.30 2.90 6.29
C CYS A 114 6.80 2.63 6.25
N HIS A 115 7.21 1.57 5.55
CA HIS A 115 8.62 1.23 5.39
C HIS A 115 9.41 2.34 4.68
N ILE A 116 8.86 2.90 3.58
CA ILE A 116 9.52 3.95 2.80
C ILE A 116 9.51 5.30 3.51
N GLY A 117 8.40 5.63 4.18
CA GLY A 117 8.28 6.86 4.97
C GLY A 117 9.09 6.83 6.27
N ASN A 118 9.42 5.62 6.75
CA ASN A 118 9.97 5.39 8.08
C ASN A 118 9.06 5.97 9.19
N ASP A 119 7.74 6.00 8.94
CA ASP A 119 6.67 6.38 9.86
C ASP A 119 5.30 5.90 9.35
N CYS A 120 4.28 5.96 10.21
CA CYS A 120 2.89 5.60 9.88
C CYS A 120 1.99 6.80 9.60
N SER A 121 2.54 7.97 9.31
CA SER A 121 1.76 9.21 9.26
C SER A 121 0.86 9.31 8.03
N HIS A 122 1.18 8.62 6.91
CA HIS A 122 0.22 8.49 5.79
C HIS A 122 -1.02 7.66 6.16
N LEU A 123 -0.92 6.80 7.19
CA LEU A 123 -2.06 6.10 7.80
C LEU A 123 -2.69 6.91 8.95
N LEU A 124 -2.22 8.13 9.19
CA LEU A 124 -2.68 9.03 10.26
C LEU A 124 -2.35 8.52 11.68
N PHE A 125 -1.22 7.82 11.84
CA PHE A 125 -0.69 7.40 13.13
C PHE A 125 0.71 8.00 13.39
N GLU A 126 0.91 8.52 14.60
CA GLU A 126 2.20 9.03 15.08
C GLU A 126 3.04 7.88 15.65
N SER A 127 3.53 6.98 14.79
CA SER A 127 4.39 5.85 15.18
C SER A 127 5.36 5.49 14.06
N LEU A 128 6.48 4.84 14.37
CA LEU A 128 7.48 4.50 13.34
C LEU A 128 7.04 3.28 12.53
N THR A 129 6.36 2.32 13.18
CA THR A 129 5.91 1.09 12.52
C THR A 129 4.43 0.79 12.81
N PRO A 130 3.77 0.03 11.91
CA PRO A 130 2.40 -0.42 12.16
C PRO A 130 2.25 -1.19 13.48
N ASN A 131 3.26 -2.00 13.85
CA ASN A 131 3.25 -2.79 15.07
C ASN A 131 3.24 -1.91 16.32
N GLU A 132 4.09 -0.87 16.35
CA GLU A 132 4.11 0.12 17.45
C GLU A 132 2.75 0.81 17.57
N ALA A 133 2.16 1.25 16.45
CA ALA A 133 0.87 1.89 16.44
C ALA A 133 -0.23 0.93 16.97
N ILE A 134 -0.21 -0.35 16.59
CA ILE A 134 -1.16 -1.35 17.11
C ILE A 134 -1.00 -1.51 18.62
N CYS A 135 0.24 -1.61 19.13
CA CYS A 135 0.49 -1.73 20.56
C CYS A 135 -0.04 -0.53 21.37
N HIS A 136 -0.06 0.66 20.77
CA HIS A 136 -0.56 1.88 21.43
C HIS A 136 -2.06 2.07 21.31
N PHE A 137 -2.65 1.74 20.16
CA PHE A 137 -4.00 2.20 19.81
C PHE A 137 -5.04 1.08 19.67
N TRP A 138 -4.63 -0.18 19.50
CA TRP A 138 -5.59 -1.26 19.26
C TRP A 138 -6.24 -1.73 20.55
N SER A 139 -7.57 -1.67 20.57
CA SER A 139 -8.42 -2.07 21.70
C SER A 139 -9.01 -3.48 21.56
N GLY A 140 -8.72 -4.19 20.48
CA GLY A 140 -9.29 -5.51 20.16
C GLY A 140 -10.44 -5.49 19.14
N THR A 141 -10.87 -4.32 18.65
CA THR A 141 -11.81 -4.21 17.50
C THR A 141 -11.37 -3.10 16.54
N PRO A 142 -11.50 -3.28 15.22
CA PRO A 142 -11.86 -4.53 14.53
C PRO A 142 -10.78 -5.62 14.70
N THR A 143 -11.14 -6.88 14.45
CA THR A 143 -10.19 -8.00 14.43
C THR A 143 -9.71 -8.27 13.00
N LEU A 144 -8.58 -8.95 12.81
CA LEU A 144 -8.14 -9.35 11.45
C LEU A 144 -9.16 -10.26 10.74
N GLU A 145 -9.84 -11.11 11.50
CA GLU A 145 -10.83 -12.04 10.96
C GLU A 145 -12.02 -11.30 10.33
N ASP A 146 -12.40 -10.14 10.88
CA ASP A 146 -13.45 -9.29 10.31
C ASP A 146 -13.03 -8.63 8.98
N LEU A 147 -11.71 -8.49 8.76
CA LEU A 147 -11.15 -7.67 7.70
C LEU A 147 -10.72 -8.47 6.47
N ILE A 148 -10.28 -9.71 6.65
CA ILE A 148 -9.67 -10.51 5.59
C ILE A 148 -10.60 -10.76 4.40
N ASP A 149 -11.92 -10.75 4.63
CA ASP A 149 -12.93 -11.00 3.60
C ASP A 149 -13.37 -9.72 2.85
N ALA A 150 -12.83 -8.56 3.23
CA ALA A 150 -13.17 -7.27 2.62
C ALA A 150 -12.73 -7.17 1.14
N ARG A 151 -13.60 -6.61 0.29
CA ARG A 151 -13.34 -6.38 -1.15
C ARG A 151 -13.26 -4.89 -1.50
N VAL A 152 -12.40 -4.57 -2.46
CA VAL A 152 -12.38 -3.30 -3.19
C VAL A 152 -13.70 -3.17 -3.95
N GLY A 153 -14.58 -2.26 -3.50
CA GLY A 153 -15.89 -2.03 -4.10
C GLY A 153 -17.07 -2.26 -3.17
N GLN A 154 -16.87 -2.85 -1.98
CA GLN A 154 -17.92 -2.90 -0.98
C GLN A 154 -18.22 -1.49 -0.44
N PRO A 155 -19.49 -1.01 -0.47
CA PRO A 155 -19.84 0.38 -0.19
C PRO A 155 -19.41 0.92 1.18
N SER A 156 -19.18 0.05 2.17
CA SER A 156 -18.78 0.42 3.52
C SER A 156 -17.30 0.78 3.67
N LEU A 157 -16.45 0.48 2.69
CA LEU A 157 -14.99 0.54 2.86
C LEU A 157 -14.27 1.48 1.88
N LEU A 158 -14.98 2.16 0.97
CA LEU A 158 -14.40 3.08 -0.04
C LEU A 158 -14.86 4.54 0.10
N SER A 159 -15.38 4.98 1.26
CA SER A 159 -15.65 6.41 1.48
C SER A 159 -14.41 7.11 2.03
N ALA A 160 -14.20 8.37 1.64
CA ALA A 160 -13.18 9.25 2.23
C ALA A 160 -13.36 9.40 3.76
N GLU A 161 -14.57 9.14 4.24
CA GLU A 161 -14.94 9.17 5.66
C GLU A 161 -14.26 8.04 6.47
N ARG A 162 -13.76 6.97 5.83
CA ARG A 162 -13.09 5.85 6.54
C ARG A 162 -11.78 6.21 7.22
N PHE A 163 -11.08 7.24 6.73
CA PHE A 163 -9.91 7.80 7.41
C PHE A 163 -10.29 8.80 8.53
N ILE A 164 -11.57 9.17 8.60
CA ILE A 164 -12.12 9.97 9.70
C ILE A 164 -12.52 9.02 10.84
N GLU A 165 -13.12 7.88 10.52
CA GLU A 165 -13.55 6.86 11.48
C GLU A 165 -12.33 6.10 12.08
N PRO A 166 -12.21 6.01 13.42
CA PRO A 166 -11.13 5.27 14.08
C PRO A 166 -11.04 3.79 13.67
N GLU A 167 -12.18 3.12 13.52
CA GLU A 167 -12.27 1.70 13.18
C GLU A 167 -11.75 1.43 11.77
N GLY A 168 -12.11 2.30 10.82
CA GLY A 168 -11.62 2.24 9.44
C GLY A 168 -10.09 2.40 9.39
N ARG A 169 -9.55 3.42 10.06
CA ARG A 169 -8.09 3.62 10.16
C ARG A 169 -7.37 2.44 10.80
N MET A 170 -7.92 1.91 11.88
CA MET A 170 -7.36 0.75 12.57
C MET A 170 -7.34 -0.48 11.65
N ALA A 171 -8.36 -0.68 10.81
CA ALA A 171 -8.38 -1.78 9.85
C ALA A 171 -7.22 -1.72 8.85
N HIS A 172 -6.92 -0.53 8.31
CA HIS A 172 -5.76 -0.33 7.44
C HIS A 172 -4.45 -0.61 8.15
N LEU A 173 -4.34 -0.17 9.41
CA LEU A 173 -3.15 -0.39 10.22
C LEU A 173 -2.91 -1.88 10.51
N LEU A 174 -3.97 -2.62 10.87
CA LEU A 174 -3.92 -4.06 11.11
C LEU A 174 -3.54 -4.81 9.84
N ALA A 175 -4.15 -4.47 8.70
CA ALA A 175 -3.80 -5.06 7.41
C ALA A 175 -2.34 -4.77 7.02
N ALA A 176 -1.87 -3.54 7.26
CA ALA A 176 -0.49 -3.14 7.00
C ALA A 176 0.52 -3.89 7.86
N SER A 177 0.23 -4.02 9.16
CA SER A 177 1.06 -4.82 10.06
C SER A 177 1.10 -6.29 9.65
N PHE A 178 -0.06 -6.91 9.39
CA PHE A 178 -0.13 -8.31 9.00
C PHE A 178 0.56 -8.59 7.66
N CYS A 179 0.29 -7.79 6.63
CA CYS A 179 0.95 -7.98 5.33
C CYS A 179 2.45 -7.67 5.41
N GLY A 180 2.87 -6.71 6.26
CA GLY A 180 4.28 -6.44 6.54
C GLY A 180 4.98 -7.64 7.18
N PHE A 181 4.32 -8.31 8.14
CA PHE A 181 4.79 -9.58 8.69
C PHE A 181 4.88 -10.67 7.60
N CYS A 182 3.84 -10.83 6.77
CA CYS A 182 3.88 -11.80 5.69
C CYS A 182 5.01 -11.53 4.68
N LEU A 183 5.29 -10.27 4.34
CA LEU A 183 6.41 -9.90 3.46
C LEU A 183 7.77 -10.29 4.05
N ALA A 184 7.92 -10.14 5.37
CA ALA A 184 9.18 -10.43 6.05
C ALA A 184 9.45 -11.93 6.10
N GLU A 185 8.43 -12.72 6.42
CA GLU A 185 8.55 -14.17 6.60
C GLU A 185 8.44 -14.95 5.28
N TRP A 186 7.64 -14.45 4.31
CA TRP A 186 7.43 -15.07 2.99
C TRP A 186 7.60 -14.03 1.85
N PRO A 187 8.84 -13.65 1.50
CA PRO A 187 9.10 -12.62 0.48
C PRO A 187 8.48 -12.91 -0.90
N GLU A 188 8.22 -14.17 -1.23
CA GLU A 188 7.56 -14.61 -2.46
C GLU A 188 6.07 -14.26 -2.54
N ILE A 189 5.45 -13.81 -1.44
CA ILE A 189 4.01 -13.48 -1.43
C ILE A 189 3.66 -12.36 -2.39
N ALA A 190 4.47 -11.30 -2.43
CA ALA A 190 4.28 -10.19 -3.35
C ALA A 190 4.52 -10.63 -4.80
N VAL A 191 5.50 -11.51 -5.03
CA VAL A 191 5.75 -12.09 -6.36
C VAL A 191 4.56 -12.90 -6.84
N THR A 192 3.98 -13.71 -5.97
CA THR A 192 2.81 -14.53 -6.31
C THR A 192 1.60 -13.63 -6.59
N LEU A 193 1.32 -12.69 -5.68
CA LEU A 193 0.21 -11.73 -5.83
C LEU A 193 0.32 -10.88 -7.11
N GLY A 194 1.53 -10.47 -7.49
CA GLY A 194 1.75 -9.68 -8.71
C GLY A 194 1.48 -10.44 -10.01
N ASN A 195 1.44 -11.78 -9.97
CA ASN A 195 1.36 -12.66 -11.15
C ASN A 195 0.03 -13.41 -11.29
N GLU A 196 -0.86 -13.36 -10.31
CA GLU A 196 -2.12 -14.11 -10.34
C GLU A 196 -3.32 -13.26 -9.92
N ILE A 197 -4.51 -13.74 -10.27
CA ILE A 197 -5.76 -13.15 -9.80
C ILE A 197 -6.20 -13.93 -8.57
N VAL A 198 -6.25 -13.25 -7.42
CA VAL A 198 -6.69 -13.87 -6.16
C VAL A 198 -8.21 -14.00 -6.13
N SER A 199 -8.71 -15.23 -6.19
CA SER A 199 -10.13 -15.55 -6.06
C SER A 199 -10.62 -15.61 -4.61
N ASP A 200 -9.74 -16.01 -3.70
CA ASP A 200 -9.94 -16.16 -2.26
C ASP A 200 -8.68 -15.74 -1.48
N CYS A 201 -8.78 -14.74 -0.59
CA CYS A 201 -7.63 -14.22 0.16
C CYS A 201 -7.12 -15.21 1.20
N ARG A 202 -8.01 -15.96 1.86
CA ARG A 202 -7.63 -16.94 2.88
C ARG A 202 -6.91 -18.11 2.22
N GLU A 203 -7.48 -18.63 1.13
CA GLU A 203 -6.85 -19.70 0.35
C GLU A 203 -5.50 -19.25 -0.24
N PHE A 204 -5.42 -18.02 -0.74
CA PHE A 204 -4.18 -17.44 -1.24
C PHE A 204 -3.10 -17.43 -0.16
N LEU A 205 -3.38 -16.81 0.99
CA LEU A 205 -2.42 -16.72 2.09
C LEU A 205 -2.00 -18.10 2.57
N ALA A 206 -2.97 -19.02 2.75
CA ALA A 206 -2.66 -20.36 3.22
C ALA A 206 -1.82 -21.17 2.23
N ARG A 207 -2.10 -21.03 0.93
CA ARG A 207 -1.33 -21.73 -0.11
C ARG A 207 0.09 -21.20 -0.23
N VAL A 208 0.27 -19.88 -0.21
CA VAL A 208 1.60 -19.27 -0.38
C VAL A 208 2.48 -19.53 0.83
N THR A 209 1.93 -19.37 2.03
CA THR A 209 2.68 -19.54 3.28
C THR A 209 2.81 -21.01 3.72
N GLY A 210 2.01 -21.90 3.15
CA GLY A 210 1.87 -23.29 3.60
C GLY A 210 1.26 -23.43 5.00
N THR A 211 0.62 -22.38 5.52
CA THR A 211 0.15 -22.27 6.91
C THR A 211 -1.35 -21.95 6.93
N ALA A 212 -2.13 -22.56 7.82
CA ALA A 212 -3.55 -22.22 7.94
C ALA A 212 -3.71 -20.75 8.35
N ILE A 213 -4.79 -20.10 7.92
CA ILE A 213 -4.95 -18.65 8.13
C ILE A 213 -5.08 -18.31 9.63
N GLU A 214 -5.71 -19.19 10.41
CA GLU A 214 -5.82 -19.05 11.86
C GLU A 214 -4.43 -19.12 12.52
N ASP A 215 -3.57 -20.03 12.06
CA ASP A 215 -2.21 -20.17 12.56
C ASP A 215 -1.34 -18.97 12.16
N LEU A 216 -1.56 -18.38 10.96
CA LEU A 216 -0.89 -17.15 10.55
C LEU A 216 -1.28 -15.97 11.43
N PHE A 217 -2.55 -15.84 11.81
CA PHE A 217 -2.99 -14.80 12.72
C PHE A 217 -2.33 -14.94 14.09
N VAL A 218 -2.25 -16.16 14.63
CA VAL A 218 -1.54 -16.42 15.89
C VAL A 218 -0.06 -16.04 15.79
N GLN A 219 0.64 -16.47 14.73
CA GLN A 219 2.06 -16.14 14.54
C GLN A 219 2.29 -14.62 14.41
N TRP A 220 1.41 -13.93 13.70
CA TRP A 220 1.46 -12.48 13.60
C TRP A 220 1.22 -11.81 14.96
N GLU A 221 0.21 -12.22 15.73
CA GLU A 221 -0.04 -11.69 17.08
C GLU A 221 1.14 -11.94 18.03
N GLU A 222 1.79 -13.10 17.93
CA GLU A 222 3.01 -13.40 18.66
C GLU A 222 4.16 -12.47 18.25
N SER A 223 4.27 -12.13 16.96
CA SER A 223 5.26 -11.16 16.46
C SER A 223 5.04 -9.75 17.04
N LEU A 224 3.80 -9.36 17.31
CA LEU A 224 3.48 -8.08 17.97
C LEU A 224 3.92 -8.04 19.44
N ALA A 225 3.91 -9.18 20.13
CA ALA A 225 4.29 -9.25 21.53
C ALA A 225 5.78 -8.95 21.76
N ILE A 226 6.61 -9.11 20.73
CA ILE A 226 8.05 -8.78 20.75
C ILE A 226 8.25 -7.24 20.77
N CYS A 227 7.23 -6.47 20.36
CA CYS A 227 7.26 -5.00 20.33
C CYS A 227 6.81 -4.34 21.65
N LYS A 228 6.36 -5.11 22.65
CA LYS A 228 5.99 -4.62 24.00
C LYS A 228 7.17 -4.69 24.97
#